data_AF-A0A8I1R9R0-F1
#
_entry.id   AF-A0A8I1R9R0-F1
#
_cell.length_a   1.000
_cell.length_b   1.000
_cell.length_c   1.000
_cell.angle_alpha   90.00
_cell.angle_beta   90.00
_cell.angle_gamma   90.00
#
_symmetry.space_group_name_H-M   'P 1'
#
loop_
_entity.id
_entity.type
_entity.pdbx_description
1 polymer ?
#
loop_
_entity_poly.entity_id
_entity_poly.type
_entity_poly.pdbx_seq_one_letter_code
_entity_poly.pdbx_strand_id
1 'polypeptide(L)' 'MTKKGLSLEMKVGERLLLDSGRIAIILEQKTGQRARIRVEAEPSVKIGSPRPNGATERGAMR' A
#
# COMPACT_ATOMS: atom_id res chain seq x y z
N MET A 1 11.82 17.71 -3.27
CA MET A 1 11.35 16.55 -4.06
C MET A 1 9.84 16.50 -3.99
N THR A 2 9.15 16.74 -5.11
CA THR A 2 7.71 16.57 -5.23
C THR A 2 7.40 15.06 -5.25
N LYS A 3 6.76 14.55 -4.21
CA LYS A 3 6.28 13.16 -4.18
C LYS A 3 5.09 13.06 -5.13
N LYS A 4 5.11 12.09 -6.04
CA LYS A 4 3.90 11.74 -6.82
C LYS A 4 2.96 10.97 -5.89
N GLY A 5 1.71 11.41 -5.82
CA GLY A 5 0.66 10.79 -5.02
C GLY A 5 -0.63 10.72 -5.83
N LEU A 6 -1.42 9.69 -5.57
CA LEU A 6 -2.71 9.48 -6.19
C LEU A 6 -3.74 9.23 -5.09
N SER A 7 -4.83 9.99 -5.10
CA SER A 7 -6.00 9.76 -4.26
C SER A 7 -7.11 9.20 -5.13
N LEU A 8 -7.68 8.07 -4.75
CA LEU A 8 -8.73 7.40 -5.50
C LEU A 8 -9.64 6.59 -4.57
N GLU A 9 -10.85 6.31 -5.02
CA GLU A 9 -11.74 5.34 -4.39
C GLU A 9 -11.63 3.99 -5.10
N MET A 10 -11.57 2.89 -4.34
CA MET A 10 -11.59 1.53 -4.88
C MET A 10 -12.84 0.78 -4.41
N LYS A 11 -13.43 0.00 -5.31
CA LYS A 11 -14.41 -1.04 -4.98
C LYS A 11 -13.70 -2.36 -4.66
N VAL A 12 -14.37 -3.22 -3.89
CA VAL A 12 -13.87 -4.57 -3.62
C VAL A 12 -13.71 -5.34 -4.94
N GLY A 13 -12.57 -5.98 -5.13
CA GLY A 13 -12.18 -6.68 -6.36
C GLY A 13 -11.38 -5.83 -7.35
N GLU A 14 -11.30 -4.51 -7.17
CA GLU A 14 -10.49 -3.65 -8.04
C GLU A 14 -8.99 -3.77 -7.75
N ARG A 15 -8.19 -3.54 -8.79
CA ARG A 15 -6.73 -3.63 -8.79
C ARG A 15 -6.12 -2.30 -9.24
N LEU A 16 -5.22 -1.76 -8.43
CA LEU A 16 -4.37 -0.62 -8.77
C LEU A 16 -2.98 -1.12 -9.17
N LEU A 17 -2.51 -0.75 -10.35
CA LEU A 17 -1.17 -1.06 -10.84
C LEU A 17 -0.23 0.13 -10.62
N LEU A 18 0.97 -0.13 -10.10
CA LEU A 18 2.02 0.85 -9.90
C LEU A 18 3.30 0.35 -10.57
N ASP A 19 4.18 1.29 -10.95
CA ASP A 19 5.47 1.01 -11.59
C ASP A 19 5.34 0.03 -12.79
N SER A 20 4.50 0.40 -13.77
CA SER A 20 4.22 -0.42 -14.96
C SER A 20 3.76 -1.85 -14.67
N GLY A 21 3.10 -2.06 -13.51
CA GLY A 21 2.57 -3.36 -13.10
C GLY A 21 3.49 -4.18 -12.20
N ARG A 22 4.69 -3.67 -11.86
CA ARG A 22 5.62 -4.35 -10.94
C ARG A 22 5.07 -4.46 -9.52
N ILE A 23 4.12 -3.60 -9.17
CA ILE A 23 3.35 -3.67 -7.92
C ILE A 23 1.87 -3.61 -8.26
N ALA A 24 1.08 -4.48 -7.64
CA ALA A 24 -0.36 -4.43 -7.68
C ALA A 24 -0.96 -4.43 -6.28
N ILE A 25 -1.91 -3.53 -6.07
CA ILE A 25 -2.67 -3.41 -4.84
C ILE A 25 -4.11 -3.82 -5.17
N ILE A 26 -4.61 -4.82 -4.45
CA ILE A 26 -5.98 -5.35 -4.61
C ILE A 26 -6.75 -5.09 -3.32
N LEU A 27 -7.93 -4.48 -3.44
CA LEU A 27 -8.87 -4.36 -2.33
C LEU A 27 -9.72 -5.64 -2.25
N GLU A 28 -9.41 -6.52 -1.30
CA GLU A 28 -10.11 -7.81 -1.20
C GLU A 28 -11.40 -7.71 -0.41
N GLN A 29 -11.40 -6.92 0.66
CA GLN A 29 -12.55 -6.78 1.56
C GLN A 29 -12.54 -5.41 2.24
N LYS A 30 -13.72 -4.91 2.59
CA LYS A 30 -13.90 -3.71 3.41
C LYS A 30 -14.97 -4.00 4.47
N THR A 31 -14.62 -3.81 5.73
CA THR A 31 -15.50 -4.05 6.88
C THR A 31 -15.39 -2.88 7.84
N GLY A 32 -16.40 -2.01 7.85
CA GLY A 32 -16.37 -0.75 8.61
C GLY A 32 -15.16 0.11 8.22
N GLN A 33 -14.32 0.40 9.21
CA GLN A 33 -13.09 1.19 9.03
C GLN A 33 -11.85 0.36 8.64
N ARG A 34 -11.99 -0.97 8.47
CA ARG A 34 -10.87 -1.85 8.12
C ARG A 34 -11.01 -2.32 6.67
N ALA A 35 -9.87 -2.44 6.00
CA ALA A 35 -9.77 -3.03 4.68
C ALA A 35 -8.77 -4.20 4.72
N ARG A 36 -9.09 -5.28 4.00
CA ARG A 36 -8.11 -6.30 3.65
C ARG A 36 -7.54 -5.92 2.29
N ILE A 37 -6.24 -5.68 2.28
CA ILE A 37 -5.49 -5.30 1.08
C ILE A 37 -4.48 -6.40 0.80
N ARG A 38 -4.48 -6.92 -0.42
CA ARG A 38 -3.42 -7.79 -0.92
C ARG A 38 -2.46 -6.97 -1.76
N VAL A 39 -1.18 -7.11 -1.48
CA VAL A 39 -0.10 -6.49 -2.26
C VAL A 39 0.64 -7.62 -2.95
N GLU A 40 0.63 -7.59 -4.28
CA GLU A 40 1.45 -8.45 -5.13
C GLU A 40 2.58 -7.60 -5.69
N ALA A 41 3.81 -8.11 -5.68
CA ALA A 41 4.92 -7.41 -6.26
C ALA A 41 5.95 -8.39 -6.83
N GLU A 42 6.76 -7.93 -7.77
CA GLU A 42 7.91 -8.67 -8.24
C GLU A 42 8.89 -8.99 -7.07
N PRO A 43 9.64 -10.11 -7.14
CA PRO A 43 10.53 -10.54 -6.04
C PRO A 43 11.56 -9.50 -5.56
N SER A 44 11.96 -8.57 -6.43
CA SER A 44 12.92 -7.51 -6.08
C SER A 44 12.32 -6.41 -5.20
N VAL A 45 11.00 -6.32 -5.09
CA VAL A 45 10.30 -5.25 -4.36
C VAL A 45 10.21 -5.63 -2.89
N LYS A 46 10.73 -4.76 -2.02
CA LYS A 46 10.59 -4.90 -0.57
C LYS A 46 9.24 -4.36 -0.12
N ILE A 47 8.41 -5.21 0.50
CA ILE A 47 7.13 -4.82 1.10
C ILE A 47 7.31 -4.70 2.61
N GLY A 48 7.04 -3.51 3.16
CA GLY A 48 7.07 -3.26 4.60
C GLY A 48 5.67 -3.25 5.22
N SER A 49 5.60 -3.39 6.54
CA SER A 49 4.34 -3.25 7.28
C SER A 49 3.82 -1.82 7.22
N PRO A 50 2.49 -1.61 7.09
CA PRO A 50 1.91 -0.28 7.16
C PRO A 50 2.24 0.37 8.51
N ARG A 51 2.73 1.61 8.47
CA ARG A 51 3.01 2.40 9.67
C ARG A 51 1.93 3.46 9.85
N PRO A 52 1.60 3.85 11.10
CA PRO A 52 0.77 5.01 11.34
C PRO A 52 1.38 6.25 10.66
N ASN A 53 0.56 7.06 10.02
CA ASN A 53 1.02 8.35 9.48
C ASN A 53 1.66 9.17 10.62
N GLY A 54 2.93 9.55 10.46
CA GLY A 54 3.70 10.30 11.46
C GLY A 54 4.73 9.48 12.24
N ALA A 55 4.80 8.16 12.07
CA ALA A 55 5.86 7.32 12.64
C ALA A 55 7.18 7.46 11.85
N THR A 56 7.87 8.59 12.03
CA THR A 56 9.26 8.78 11.60
C THR A 56 10.15 7.70 12.23
N GLU A 57 11.15 7.23 11.47
CA GLU A 57 12.13 6.15 11.78
C GLU A 57 13.05 6.42 13.00
N ARG A 58 12.55 7.03 14.08
CA ARG A 58 13.31 7.27 15.32
C ARG A 58 13.18 6.15 16.36
N GLY A 59 12.32 5.16 16.12
CA GLY A 59 12.03 4.09 17.09
C GLY A 59 12.71 2.74 16.85
N ALA A 60 13.42 2.55 15.72
CA ALA A 60 14.02 1.27 15.35
C ALA A 60 15.49 1.10 15.80
N MET A 61 15.99 2.01 16.63
CA MET A 61 17.32 1.94 17.25
C MET A 61 17.17 1.99 18.77
N ARG A 62 16.47 0.99 19.33
CA ARG A 62 16.51 0.61 20.74
C ARG A 62 16.40 -0.90 20.83
#